data_AF-A0A9E1W7N6-F1
#
_entry.id   AF-A0A9E1W7N6-F1
#
_cell.length_a   1.000
_cell.length_b   1.000
_cell.length_c   1.000
_cell.angle_alpha   90.00
_cell.angle_beta   90.00
_cell.angle_gamma   90.00
#
_symmetry.space_group_name_H-M   'P 1'
#
loop_
_entity.id
_entity.type
_entity.pdbx_description
1 polymer ?
#
loop_
_entity_poly.entity_id
_entity_poly.type
_entity_poly.pdbx_seq_one_letter_code
_entity_poly.pdbx_strand_id
1 'polypeptide(L)'
;LDLLPSFTAPRVGLVVLTLTAGTALLMWMGELITQKGVGNGISIIIFASVMTTIPNQFVDVFNNGGWGWIAIILALYIVMLVAIVFIENGQRRIPVTFSKRVVGRKQYGGTSTYIPLKVNQSGVIPIIFASSVLYLPQLIAVVLPSGWGDSVRTFVDERLVNPADPVYLIIFGLLIIGFAYFYTAITFDPVKKADELRRQGGHIAPLRPGPETERHLSKILSRITFPGALFIAVVALLPAVALGLVLPAGSTGFFGFSGISILIAVGVGLETMKQIDSQLMMRNYEGFLK
;
A
#
# COMPACT_ATOMS: atom_id res chain seq x y z
N LEU A 1 -28.32 3.29 -15.21
CA LEU A 1 -28.41 2.41 -16.40
C LEU A 1 -28.57 0.99 -15.90
N ASP A 2 -29.74 0.40 -16.10
CA ASP A 2 -29.96 -0.99 -15.75
C ASP A 2 -29.28 -1.84 -16.82
N LEU A 3 -28.05 -2.27 -16.55
CA LEU A 3 -27.18 -2.94 -17.54
C LEU A 3 -27.73 -4.33 -17.94
N LEU A 4 -28.75 -4.83 -17.23
CA LEU A 4 -29.44 -6.10 -17.52
C LEU A 4 -30.96 -5.96 -17.34
N PRO A 5 -31.71 -5.53 -18.37
CA PRO A 5 -33.18 -5.47 -18.34
C PRO A 5 -33.86 -6.85 -18.24
N SER A 6 -33.12 -7.96 -18.37
CA SER A 6 -33.62 -9.31 -18.10
C SER A 6 -32.51 -10.22 -17.55
N PHE A 7 -32.74 -10.82 -16.38
CA PHE A 7 -31.79 -11.72 -15.71
C PHE A 7 -31.79 -13.12 -16.35
N THR A 8 -31.21 -13.23 -17.54
CA THR A 8 -31.13 -14.51 -18.28
C THR A 8 -29.75 -15.14 -18.08
N ALA A 9 -29.68 -16.37 -17.57
CA ALA A 9 -28.44 -17.11 -17.31
C ALA A 9 -27.36 -17.03 -18.42
N PRO A 10 -27.67 -17.20 -19.73
CA PRO A 10 -26.68 -17.05 -20.80
C PRO A 10 -26.11 -15.64 -20.95
N ARG A 11 -26.88 -14.58 -20.67
CA ARG A 11 -26.38 -13.19 -20.74
C ARG A 11 -25.43 -12.89 -19.58
N VAL A 12 -25.75 -13.36 -18.38
CA VAL A 12 -24.86 -13.24 -17.22
C VAL A 12 -23.56 -14.02 -17.46
N GLY A 13 -23.65 -15.23 -18.02
CA GLY A 13 -22.47 -16.02 -18.41
C GLY A 13 -21.57 -15.29 -19.42
N LEU A 14 -22.16 -14.63 -20.42
CA LEU A 14 -21.41 -13.81 -21.39
C LEU A 14 -20.72 -12.60 -20.73
N VAL A 15 -21.41 -11.90 -19.82
CA VAL A 15 -20.83 -10.75 -19.08
C VAL A 15 -19.68 -11.22 -18.19
N VAL A 16 -19.84 -12.33 -17.47
CA VAL A 16 -18.77 -12.88 -16.62
C VAL A 16 -17.57 -13.32 -17.47
N LEU A 17 -17.80 -13.99 -18.61
CA LEU A 17 -16.72 -14.40 -19.52
C LEU A 17 -15.97 -13.21 -20.12
N THR A 18 -16.70 -12.16 -20.55
CA THR A 18 -16.08 -10.96 -21.13
C THR A 18 -15.28 -10.17 -20.09
N LEU A 19 -15.80 -10.01 -18.87
CA LEU A 19 -15.06 -9.40 -17.75
C LEU A 19 -13.82 -10.24 -17.38
N THR A 20 -13.97 -11.56 -17.28
CA THR A 20 -12.84 -12.45 -16.96
C THR A 20 -11.77 -12.41 -18.05
N ALA A 21 -12.16 -12.46 -19.33
CA ALA A 21 -11.25 -12.32 -20.46
C ALA A 21 -10.52 -10.96 -20.44
N GLY A 22 -11.24 -9.88 -20.12
CA GLY A 22 -10.64 -8.55 -19.95
C GLY A 22 -9.60 -8.51 -18.83
N THR A 23 -9.90 -9.09 -17.66
CA THR A 23 -8.93 -9.16 -16.55
C THR A 23 -7.72 -10.04 -16.87
N ALA A 24 -7.91 -11.15 -17.58
CA ALA A 24 -6.82 -12.02 -18.01
C ALA A 24 -5.89 -11.29 -19.01
N LEU A 25 -6.46 -10.50 -19.93
CA LEU A 25 -5.68 -9.65 -20.84
C LEU A 25 -4.87 -8.60 -20.08
N LEU A 26 -5.47 -7.93 -19.09
CA LEU A 26 -4.75 -6.97 -18.24
C LEU A 26 -3.63 -7.63 -17.44
N MET A 27 -3.84 -8.83 -16.92
CA MET A 27 -2.80 -9.61 -16.23
C MET A 27 -1.64 -9.93 -17.17
N TRP A 28 -1.94 -10.43 -18.37
CA TRP A 28 -0.93 -10.71 -19.39
C TRP A 28 -0.14 -9.45 -19.79
N MET A 29 -0.81 -8.31 -19.98
CA MET A 29 -0.14 -7.03 -20.20
C MET A 29 0.75 -6.63 -19.01
N GLY A 30 0.30 -6.85 -17.78
CA GLY A 30 1.08 -6.60 -16.57
C GLY A 30 2.36 -7.45 -16.51
N GLU A 31 2.28 -8.72 -16.89
CA GLU A 31 3.45 -9.61 -16.99
C GLU A 31 4.41 -9.14 -18.08
N LEU A 32 3.91 -8.74 -19.25
CA LEU A 32 4.75 -8.20 -20.32
C LEU A 32 5.47 -6.91 -19.91
N ILE A 33 4.80 -6.00 -19.19
CA ILE A 33 5.42 -4.79 -18.64
C ILE A 33 6.50 -5.17 -17.62
N THR A 34 6.26 -6.19 -16.80
CA THR A 34 7.26 -6.66 -15.83
C THR A 34 8.50 -7.26 -16.50
N GLN A 35 8.33 -7.98 -17.61
CA GLN A 35 9.43 -8.62 -18.33
C GLN A 35 10.23 -7.65 -19.21
N LYS A 36 9.56 -6.74 -19.93
CA LYS A 36 10.19 -5.86 -20.92
C LYS A 36 10.36 -4.42 -20.46
N GLY A 37 9.60 -4.00 -19.45
CA GLY A 37 9.58 -2.64 -18.93
C GLY A 37 10.38 -2.49 -17.64
N VAL A 38 10.03 -1.46 -16.86
CA VAL A 38 10.66 -1.18 -15.57
C VAL A 38 9.62 -1.35 -14.47
N GLY A 39 9.84 -2.33 -13.60
CA GLY A 39 9.09 -2.53 -12.37
C GLY A 39 7.95 -3.51 -12.42
N ASN A 40 7.09 -3.42 -11.41
CA ASN A 40 5.96 -4.34 -11.27
C ASN A 40 4.81 -3.87 -12.16
N GLY A 41 4.59 -4.58 -13.27
CA GLY A 41 3.62 -4.17 -14.28
C GLY A 41 2.18 -4.14 -13.79
N ILE A 42 1.79 -5.02 -12.85
CA ILE A 42 0.47 -4.95 -12.21
C ILE A 42 0.33 -3.64 -11.42
N SER A 43 1.38 -3.26 -10.68
CA SER A 43 1.37 -2.02 -9.89
C SER A 43 1.30 -0.77 -10.78
N ILE A 44 1.97 -0.79 -11.95
CA ILE A 44 1.92 0.30 -12.93
C ILE A 44 0.53 0.44 -13.56
N ILE A 45 -0.16 -0.67 -13.85
CA ILE A 45 -1.53 -0.64 -14.37
C ILE A 45 -2.48 -0.04 -13.33
N ILE A 46 -2.36 -0.46 -12.06
CA ILE A 46 -3.15 0.11 -10.97
C ILE A 46 -2.84 1.61 -10.79
N PHE A 47 -1.57 1.99 -10.84
CA PHE A 47 -1.14 3.39 -10.81
C PHE A 47 -1.79 4.22 -11.92
N ALA A 48 -1.80 3.72 -13.16
CA ALA A 48 -2.43 4.39 -14.28
C ALA A 48 -3.94 4.56 -14.08
N SER A 49 -4.62 3.51 -13.60
CA SER A 49 -6.05 3.54 -13.27
C SER A 49 -6.38 4.56 -12.18
N VAL A 50 -5.54 4.65 -11.15
CA VAL A 50 -5.73 5.63 -10.07
C VAL A 50 -5.47 7.05 -10.56
N MET A 51 -4.44 7.26 -11.39
CA MET A 51 -4.09 8.59 -11.91
C MET A 51 -5.16 9.19 -12.81
N THR A 52 -5.94 8.39 -13.54
CA THR A 52 -7.05 8.91 -14.36
C THR A 52 -8.23 9.42 -13.54
N THR A 53 -8.35 9.02 -12.27
CA THR A 53 -9.42 9.50 -11.39
C THR A 53 -9.16 10.89 -10.82
N ILE A 54 -7.89 11.31 -10.70
CA ILE A 54 -7.51 12.58 -10.08
C ILE A 54 -8.08 13.79 -10.86
N PRO A 55 -7.94 13.89 -12.21
CA PRO A 55 -8.48 15.01 -12.97
C PRO A 55 -10.01 15.15 -12.83
N ASN A 56 -10.73 14.03 -12.89
CA ASN A 56 -12.19 14.04 -12.74
C ASN A 56 -12.61 14.58 -11.37
N GLN A 57 -11.90 14.18 -10.30
CA GLN A 57 -12.14 14.70 -8.96
C GLN A 57 -11.93 16.21 -8.88
N PHE A 58 -10.88 16.76 -9.51
CA PHE A 58 -10.65 18.20 -9.55
C PHE A 58 -11.78 18.97 -10.24
N VAL A 59 -12.33 18.42 -11.33
CA VAL A 59 -13.49 19.01 -12.03
C VAL A 59 -14.73 18.99 -11.14
N ASP A 60 -14.96 17.90 -10.42
CA ASP A 60 -16.09 17.80 -9.48
C ASP A 60 -15.95 18.79 -8.31
N VAL A 61 -14.74 18.98 -7.77
CA VAL A 61 -14.47 20.01 -6.75
C VAL A 61 -14.75 21.41 -7.30
N PHE A 62 -14.29 21.68 -8.53
CA PHE A 62 -14.46 22.98 -9.18
C PHE A 62 -15.93 23.34 -9.35
N ASN A 63 -16.75 22.40 -9.78
CA ASN A 63 -18.17 22.60 -10.01
C ASN A 63 -18.99 22.78 -8.71
N ASN A 64 -18.57 22.17 -7.61
CA ASN A 64 -19.35 22.14 -6.35
C ASN A 64 -18.86 23.13 -5.27
N GLY A 65 -17.57 23.49 -5.24
CA GLY A 65 -16.97 24.26 -4.14
C GLY A 65 -16.31 25.58 -4.55
N GLY A 66 -16.20 25.87 -5.85
CA GLY A 66 -15.51 27.05 -6.36
C GLY A 66 -14.00 27.09 -6.05
N TRP A 67 -13.34 28.20 -6.40
CA TRP A 67 -11.89 28.35 -6.30
C TRP A 67 -11.34 28.28 -4.85
N GLY A 68 -12.13 28.65 -3.85
CA GLY A 68 -11.71 28.63 -2.44
C GLY A 68 -11.51 27.21 -1.90
N TRP A 69 -12.42 26.29 -2.20
CA TRP A 69 -12.30 24.88 -1.79
C TRP A 69 -11.18 24.14 -2.51
N ILE A 70 -10.93 24.49 -3.77
CA ILE A 70 -9.78 23.93 -4.51
C ILE A 70 -8.47 24.28 -3.82
N ALA A 71 -8.28 25.53 -3.37
CA ALA A 71 -7.05 25.94 -2.71
C ALA A 71 -6.79 25.16 -1.41
N ILE A 72 -7.84 24.91 -0.61
CA ILE A 72 -7.74 24.15 0.63
C ILE A 72 -7.43 22.67 0.36
N ILE A 73 -8.12 22.06 -0.61
CA ILE A 73 -7.92 20.65 -0.96
C ILE A 73 -6.54 20.43 -1.57
N LEU A 74 -6.08 21.35 -2.42
CA LEU A 74 -4.75 21.29 -3.01
C LEU A 74 -3.66 21.44 -1.93
N ALA A 75 -3.85 22.35 -0.97
CA ALA A 75 -2.93 22.48 0.16
C ALA A 75 -2.89 21.20 1.01
N LEU A 76 -4.04 20.60 1.31
CA LEU A 76 -4.13 19.32 2.03
C LEU A 76 -3.45 18.19 1.24
N TYR A 77 -3.63 18.15 -0.08
CA TYR A 77 -2.97 17.18 -0.97
C TYR A 77 -1.45 17.27 -0.88
N ILE A 78 -0.89 18.48 -0.97
CA ILE A 78 0.56 18.70 -0.91
C ILE A 78 1.10 18.27 0.46
N VAL A 79 0.42 18.64 1.55
CA VAL A 79 0.81 18.22 2.91
C VAL A 79 0.81 16.70 3.03
N MET A 80 -0.25 16.04 2.53
CA MET A 80 -0.36 14.59 2.60
C MET A 80 0.70 13.90 1.74
N LEU A 81 0.98 14.41 0.53
CA LEU A 81 2.02 13.92 -0.35
C LEU A 81 3.40 14.00 0.32
N VAL A 82 3.75 15.16 0.90
CA VAL A 82 5.02 15.35 1.60
C VAL A 82 5.13 14.40 2.80
N ALA A 83 4.05 14.25 3.58
CA ALA A 83 4.02 13.34 4.72
C ALA A 83 4.24 11.87 4.28
N ILE A 84 3.57 11.42 3.21
CA ILE A 84 3.71 10.07 2.66
C ILE A 84 5.13 9.85 2.17
N VAL A 85 5.68 10.76 1.36
CA VAL A 85 7.04 10.65 0.83
C VAL A 85 8.08 10.59 1.95
N PHE A 86 7.90 11.37 3.02
CA PHE A 86 8.81 11.37 4.17
C PHE A 86 8.84 10.01 4.88
N ILE A 87 7.69 9.40 5.12
CA ILE A 87 7.60 8.11 5.81
C ILE A 87 7.98 6.94 4.90
N GLU A 88 7.61 6.98 3.62
CA GLU A 88 7.93 5.93 2.65
C GLU A 88 9.45 5.83 2.37
N ASN A 89 10.17 6.96 2.45
CA ASN A 89 11.63 6.98 2.38
C ASN A 89 12.32 6.75 3.74
N GLY A 90 11.56 6.76 4.84
CA GLY A 90 12.05 6.44 6.16
C GLY A 90 12.58 5.01 6.22
N GLN A 91 13.86 4.85 6.59
CA GLN A 91 14.48 3.54 6.79
C GLN A 91 15.36 3.53 8.03
N ARG A 92 15.27 2.46 8.81
CA ARG A 92 16.18 2.15 9.90
C ARG A 92 17.30 1.25 9.37
N ARG A 93 18.52 1.78 9.35
CA ARG A 93 19.71 1.04 8.92
C ARG A 93 20.29 0.27 10.09
N ILE A 94 20.32 -1.05 10.00
CA ILE A 94 20.95 -1.92 11.01
C ILE A 94 22.33 -2.32 10.51
N PRO A 95 23.43 -1.93 11.17
CA PRO A 95 24.76 -2.30 10.73
C PRO A 95 24.98 -3.81 10.89
N VAL A 96 25.57 -4.42 9.88
CA VAL A 96 25.98 -5.83 9.86
C VAL A 96 27.46 -5.90 9.55
N THR A 97 28.16 -6.68 10.35
CA THR A 97 29.58 -6.97 10.16
C THR A 97 29.73 -8.39 9.64
N PHE A 98 30.36 -8.53 8.47
CA PHE A 98 30.77 -9.83 7.95
C PHE A 98 32.11 -10.24 8.53
N SER A 99 32.23 -11.52 8.86
CA SER A 99 33.47 -12.11 9.35
C SER A 99 34.57 -11.92 8.30
N LYS A 100 35.71 -11.38 8.75
CA LYS A 100 36.84 -11.07 7.88
C LYS A 100 37.58 -12.35 7.54
N ARG A 101 37.99 -12.51 6.27
CA ARG A 101 38.90 -13.60 5.89
C ARG A 101 40.32 -13.08 5.97
N VAL A 102 41.06 -13.51 7.00
CA VAL A 102 42.49 -13.19 7.11
C VAL A 102 43.26 -14.19 6.25
N VAL A 103 44.01 -13.70 5.26
CA VAL A 103 44.94 -14.51 4.48
C VAL A 103 46.33 -13.88 4.63
N GLY A 104 47.24 -14.58 5.32
CA GLY A 104 48.57 -14.07 5.66
C GLY A 104 48.53 -12.95 6.72
N ARG A 105 49.30 -11.87 6.52
CA ARG A 105 49.35 -10.70 7.43
C ARG A 105 48.40 -9.56 7.04
N LYS A 106 47.66 -9.70 5.93
CA LYS A 106 46.76 -8.66 5.42
C LYS A 106 45.31 -9.07 5.66
N GLN A 107 44.57 -8.19 6.33
CA GLN A 107 43.14 -8.34 6.53
C GLN A 107 42.42 -7.93 5.25
N TYR A 108 41.87 -8.89 4.51
CA TYR A 108 40.98 -8.62 3.38
C TYR A 108 39.54 -8.79 3.86
N GLY A 109 38.71 -7.77 3.60
CA GLY A 109 37.32 -7.76 4.03
C GLY A 109 37.11 -7.31 5.46
N GLY A 110 35.88 -6.89 5.74
CA GLY A 110 35.51 -6.11 6.92
C GLY A 110 34.67 -4.88 6.60
N THR A 111 34.06 -4.81 5.41
CA THR A 111 33.12 -3.75 5.09
C THR A 111 31.89 -3.93 5.96
N SER A 112 31.64 -2.95 6.83
CA SER A 112 30.34 -2.82 7.51
C SER A 112 29.31 -2.54 6.43
N THR A 113 28.36 -3.44 6.23
CA THR A 113 27.16 -3.14 5.46
C THR A 113 26.04 -2.77 6.44
N TYR A 114 24.87 -2.46 5.90
CA TYR A 114 23.66 -2.34 6.70
C TYR A 114 22.50 -3.05 6.02
N ILE A 115 21.59 -3.59 6.83
CA ILE A 115 20.27 -4.03 6.37
C ILE A 115 19.33 -2.83 6.49
N PRO A 116 18.76 -2.33 5.38
CA PRO A 116 17.74 -1.29 5.44
C PRO A 116 16.39 -1.92 5.81
N LEU A 117 15.81 -1.49 6.94
CA LEU A 117 14.42 -1.76 7.26
C LEU A 117 13.61 -0.49 7.01
N LYS A 118 12.76 -0.48 5.99
CA LYS A 118 11.82 0.61 5.73
C LYS A 118 10.82 0.74 6.89
N VAL A 119 10.34 1.96 7.11
CA VAL A 119 9.30 2.24 8.10
C VAL A 119 7.97 1.63 7.67
N ASN A 120 7.66 1.76 6.38
CA ASN A 120 6.56 1.06 5.73
C ASN A 120 7.09 -0.11 4.88
N GLN A 121 7.23 -1.29 5.47
CA GLN A 121 7.56 -2.49 4.70
C GLN A 121 6.35 -3.05 3.95
N SER A 122 5.14 -2.78 4.44
CA SER A 122 3.92 -3.35 3.87
C SER A 122 3.39 -2.61 2.65
N GLY A 123 3.92 -1.42 2.35
CA GLY A 123 3.46 -0.58 1.26
C GLY A 123 1.98 -0.23 1.41
N VAL A 124 1.22 -0.39 0.32
CA VAL A 124 -0.20 -0.02 0.25
C VAL A 124 -1.13 -1.23 0.44
N ILE A 125 -0.56 -2.44 0.41
CA ILE A 125 -1.30 -3.69 0.38
C ILE A 125 -2.24 -3.89 1.58
N PRO A 126 -1.86 -3.56 2.84
CA PRO A 126 -2.75 -3.68 3.98
C PRO A 126 -4.05 -2.90 3.86
N ILE A 127 -4.01 -1.70 3.27
CA ILE A 127 -5.21 -0.87 3.07
C ILE A 127 -6.14 -1.56 2.06
N ILE A 128 -5.57 -2.11 0.98
CA ILE A 128 -6.35 -2.79 -0.05
C ILE A 128 -7.08 -3.99 0.57
N PHE A 129 -6.40 -4.81 1.37
CA PHE A 129 -7.03 -5.92 2.08
C PHE A 129 -8.07 -5.47 3.11
N ALA A 130 -7.80 -4.40 3.85
CA ALA A 130 -8.78 -3.84 4.78
C ALA A 130 -10.06 -3.41 4.05
N SER A 131 -9.92 -2.74 2.90
CA SER A 131 -11.06 -2.30 2.10
C SER A 131 -11.84 -3.47 1.49
N SER A 132 -11.16 -4.52 1.01
CA SER A 132 -11.83 -5.70 0.47
C SER A 132 -12.59 -6.47 1.54
N VAL A 133 -12.06 -6.55 2.76
CA VAL A 133 -12.75 -7.21 3.89
C VAL A 133 -13.98 -6.42 4.32
N LEU A 134 -13.93 -5.09 4.33
CA LEU A 134 -15.12 -4.26 4.61
C LEU A 134 -16.19 -4.35 3.51
N TYR A 135 -15.78 -4.62 2.28
CA TYR A 135 -16.72 -4.80 1.17
C TYR A 135 -17.48 -6.13 1.23
N LEU A 136 -16.93 -7.17 1.88
CA LEU A 136 -17.59 -8.48 1.98
C LEU A 136 -18.94 -8.44 2.71
N PRO A 137 -19.08 -7.82 3.90
CA PRO A 137 -20.38 -7.63 4.55
C PRO A 137 -21.39 -6.90 3.68
N GLN A 138 -20.96 -5.88 2.93
CA GLN A 138 -21.83 -5.13 2.02
C GLN A 138 -22.38 -6.03 0.91
N LEU A 139 -21.53 -6.88 0.30
CA LEU A 139 -21.96 -7.85 -0.70
C LEU A 139 -22.98 -8.84 -0.15
N ILE A 140 -22.78 -9.32 1.08
CA ILE A 140 -23.69 -10.24 1.74
C ILE A 140 -25.03 -9.52 2.03
N ALA A 141 -24.99 -8.31 2.56
CA ALA A 141 -26.18 -7.51 2.90
C ALA A 141 -27.10 -7.25 1.70
N VAL A 142 -26.54 -7.12 0.49
CA VAL A 142 -27.32 -6.94 -0.75
C VAL A 142 -28.10 -8.21 -1.14
N VAL A 143 -27.65 -9.39 -0.73
CA VAL A 143 -28.25 -10.69 -1.09
C VAL A 143 -29.25 -11.17 -0.03
N LEU A 144 -29.31 -10.54 1.15
CA LEU A 144 -30.27 -10.91 2.20
C LEU A 144 -31.72 -10.58 1.80
N PRO A 145 -32.70 -11.46 2.10
CA PRO A 145 -34.11 -11.24 1.81
C PRO A 145 -34.73 -10.13 2.68
N SER A 146 -35.72 -9.43 2.13
CA SER A 146 -36.46 -8.35 2.81
C SER A 146 -37.21 -8.86 4.04
N GLY A 147 -37.10 -8.14 5.16
CA GLY A 147 -37.53 -8.59 6.49
C GLY A 147 -36.44 -8.36 7.55
N TRP A 148 -35.87 -9.43 8.10
CA TRP A 148 -34.72 -9.36 9.03
C TRP A 148 -33.43 -8.87 8.34
N GLY A 149 -33.33 -9.07 7.02
CA GLY A 149 -32.24 -8.59 6.19
C GLY A 149 -32.18 -7.07 6.04
N ASP A 150 -33.31 -6.37 6.11
CA ASP A 150 -33.34 -4.91 5.97
C ASP A 150 -32.73 -4.20 7.18
N SER A 151 -32.90 -4.75 8.38
CA SER A 151 -32.25 -4.21 9.59
C SER A 151 -30.74 -4.43 9.57
N VAL A 152 -30.29 -5.59 9.07
CA VAL A 152 -28.86 -5.89 8.87
C VAL A 152 -28.28 -5.04 7.75
N ARG A 153 -29.01 -4.85 6.66
CA ARG A 153 -28.62 -4.00 5.53
C ARG A 153 -28.52 -2.54 5.93
N THR A 154 -29.49 -2.02 6.67
CA THR A 154 -29.45 -0.65 7.20
C THR A 154 -28.29 -0.48 8.18
N PHE A 155 -28.04 -1.45 9.06
CA PHE A 155 -26.87 -1.41 9.97
C PHE A 155 -25.53 -1.44 9.23
N VAL A 156 -25.41 -2.27 8.19
CA VAL A 156 -24.21 -2.36 7.35
C VAL A 156 -24.02 -1.07 6.54
N ASP A 157 -25.08 -0.57 5.90
CA ASP A 157 -25.03 0.65 5.09
C ASP A 157 -24.76 1.90 5.95
N GLU A 158 -25.35 1.99 7.15
CA GLU A 158 -25.15 3.13 8.05
C GLU A 158 -23.80 3.09 8.77
N ARG A 159 -23.33 1.93 9.26
CA ARG A 159 -22.15 1.85 10.14
C ARG A 159 -20.89 1.27 9.51
N LEU A 160 -21.02 0.46 8.46
CA LEU A 160 -19.87 -0.21 7.80
C LEU A 160 -19.58 0.33 6.40
N VAL A 161 -20.51 1.08 5.79
CA VAL A 161 -20.32 1.65 4.45
C VAL A 161 -20.19 3.17 4.50
N ASN A 162 -20.83 3.84 5.46
CA ASN A 162 -20.77 5.29 5.56
C ASN A 162 -19.38 5.77 6.03
N PRO A 163 -18.62 6.49 5.19
CA PRO A 163 -17.28 6.99 5.56
C PRO A 163 -17.30 8.03 6.70
N ALA A 164 -18.47 8.58 7.01
CA ALA A 164 -18.64 9.59 8.05
C ALA A 164 -18.90 8.99 9.45
N ASP A 165 -19.25 7.69 9.56
CA ASP A 165 -19.54 7.08 10.87
C ASP A 165 -18.24 6.81 11.64
N PRO A 166 -18.11 7.25 12.91
CA PRO A 166 -16.97 6.91 13.76
C PRO A 166 -16.68 5.41 13.87
N VAL A 167 -17.72 4.57 13.79
CA VAL A 167 -17.59 3.10 13.85
C VAL A 167 -16.84 2.58 12.62
N TYR A 168 -17.17 3.08 11.42
CA TYR A 168 -16.44 2.74 10.19
C TYR A 168 -14.97 3.11 10.31
N LEU A 169 -14.67 4.34 10.77
CA LEU A 169 -13.31 4.84 10.89
C LEU A 169 -12.47 4.00 11.86
N ILE A 170 -13.04 3.60 13.00
CA ILE A 170 -12.36 2.78 14.00
C ILE A 170 -12.11 1.37 13.46
N ILE A 171 -13.13 0.73 12.88
CA ILE A 171 -13.00 -0.63 12.34
C ILE A 171 -11.99 -0.65 11.18
N PHE A 172 -12.12 0.28 10.24
CA PHE A 172 -11.21 0.38 9.10
C PHE A 172 -9.77 0.65 9.54
N GLY A 173 -9.57 1.60 10.48
CA GLY A 173 -8.25 1.88 11.05
C GLY A 173 -7.62 0.67 11.75
N LEU A 174 -8.41 -0.06 12.55
CA LEU A 174 -7.94 -1.27 13.25
C LEU A 174 -7.59 -2.38 12.24
N LEU A 175 -8.43 -2.58 11.22
CA LEU A 175 -8.13 -3.54 10.14
C LEU A 175 -6.84 -3.17 9.41
N ILE A 176 -6.62 -1.89 9.07
CA ILE A 176 -5.37 -1.44 8.43
C ILE A 176 -4.17 -1.80 9.31
N ILE A 177 -4.24 -1.51 10.61
CA ILE A 177 -3.14 -1.82 11.55
C ILE A 177 -2.92 -3.33 11.63
N GLY A 178 -3.98 -4.11 11.77
CA GLY A 178 -3.92 -5.58 11.83
C GLY A 178 -3.30 -6.18 10.58
N PHE A 179 -3.76 -5.77 9.39
CA PHE A 179 -3.20 -6.23 8.12
C PHE A 179 -1.78 -5.72 7.88
N ALA A 180 -1.42 -4.55 8.39
CA ALA A 180 -0.05 -4.04 8.28
C ALA A 180 0.94 -4.93 9.04
N TYR A 181 0.58 -5.34 10.27
CA TYR A 181 1.35 -6.31 11.05
C TYR A 181 1.42 -7.68 10.37
N PHE A 182 0.29 -8.18 9.91
CA PHE A 182 0.20 -9.48 9.24
C PHE A 182 1.08 -9.52 7.99
N TYR A 183 0.97 -8.51 7.12
CA TYR A 183 1.74 -8.45 5.88
C TYR A 183 3.24 -8.20 6.12
N THR A 184 3.61 -7.36 7.09
CA THR A 184 5.03 -7.17 7.45
C THR A 184 5.66 -8.46 7.96
N ALA A 185 4.94 -9.25 8.77
CA ALA A 185 5.45 -10.52 9.29
C ALA A 185 5.66 -11.58 8.20
N ILE A 186 4.83 -11.58 7.16
CA ILE A 186 4.96 -12.53 6.02
C ILE A 186 6.10 -12.12 5.09
N THR A 187 6.25 -10.82 4.82
CA THR A 187 7.25 -10.32 3.87
C THR A 187 8.66 -10.29 4.45
N PHE A 188 8.80 -9.94 5.74
CA PHE A 188 10.08 -9.93 6.43
C PHE A 188 10.07 -10.97 7.55
N ASP A 189 10.51 -12.18 7.22
CA ASP A 189 10.68 -13.27 8.18
C ASP A 189 12.02 -13.11 8.93
N PRO A 190 12.00 -12.73 10.23
CA PRO A 190 13.21 -12.50 11.01
C PRO A 190 14.04 -13.79 11.20
N VAL A 191 13.38 -14.95 11.22
CA VAL A 191 14.02 -16.26 11.39
C VAL A 191 14.88 -16.54 10.17
N LYS A 192 14.27 -16.46 8.98
CA LYS A 192 14.98 -16.69 7.71
C LYS A 192 16.12 -15.69 7.50
N LYS A 193 15.92 -14.40 7.83
CA LYS A 193 16.99 -13.40 7.68
C LYS A 193 18.13 -13.57 8.68
N ALA A 194 17.85 -14.01 9.91
CA ALA A 194 18.89 -14.35 10.87
C ALA A 194 19.71 -15.57 10.40
N ASP A 195 19.06 -16.59 9.84
CA ASP A 195 19.73 -17.77 9.30
C ASP A 195 20.54 -17.46 8.03
N GLU A 196 20.02 -16.65 7.11
CA GLU A 196 20.78 -16.17 5.95
C GLU A 196 22.03 -15.40 6.37
N LEU A 197 21.92 -14.48 7.34
CA LEU A 197 23.05 -13.76 7.91
C LEU A 197 24.10 -14.69 8.49
N ARG A 198 23.66 -15.67 9.30
CA ARG A 198 24.54 -16.69 9.88
C ARG A 198 25.26 -17.50 8.81
N ARG A 199 24.56 -17.93 7.75
CA ARG A 199 25.13 -18.70 6.63
C ARG A 199 26.14 -17.89 5.82
N GLN A 200 25.94 -16.57 5.69
CA GLN A 200 26.87 -15.65 5.04
C GLN A 200 28.04 -15.22 5.94
N GLY A 201 28.13 -15.71 7.19
CA GLY A 201 29.16 -15.32 8.15
C GLY A 201 29.00 -13.89 8.68
N GLY A 202 27.81 -13.30 8.50
CA GLY A 202 27.42 -11.98 9.00
C GLY A 202 26.85 -12.04 10.42
N HIS A 203 27.10 -10.99 11.20
CA HIS A 203 26.51 -10.82 12.52
C HIS A 203 26.18 -9.34 12.79
N ILE A 204 25.17 -9.11 13.61
CA ILE A 204 24.79 -7.77 14.08
C ILE A 204 25.51 -7.55 15.40
N ALA A 205 26.57 -6.73 15.44
CA ALA A 205 27.29 -6.48 16.69
C ALA A 205 26.39 -5.75 17.72
N PRO A 206 26.34 -6.16 19.01
CA PRO A 206 27.11 -7.23 19.68
C PRO A 206 26.40 -8.61 19.77
N LEU A 207 25.30 -8.83 19.05
CA LEU A 207 24.51 -10.04 19.15
C LEU A 207 25.18 -11.24 18.45
N ARG A 208 25.01 -12.41 19.07
CA ARG A 208 25.45 -13.68 18.48
C ARG A 208 24.51 -14.09 17.32
N PRO A 209 25.05 -14.61 16.20
CA PRO A 209 24.22 -15.13 15.10
C PRO A 209 23.27 -16.25 15.54
N GLY A 210 22.04 -16.25 15.01
CA GLY A 210 20.99 -17.21 15.33
C GLY A 210 19.83 -16.59 16.13
N PRO A 211 19.32 -17.23 17.19
CA PRO A 211 18.07 -16.83 17.85
C PRO A 211 18.11 -15.45 18.50
N GLU A 212 19.28 -14.99 18.97
CA GLU A 212 19.44 -13.63 19.50
C GLU A 212 19.29 -12.57 18.40
N THR A 213 19.80 -12.85 17.20
CA THR A 213 19.66 -11.98 16.02
C THR A 213 18.21 -11.93 15.55
N GLU A 214 17.52 -13.07 15.50
CA GLU A 214 16.10 -13.17 15.17
C GLU A 214 15.24 -12.33 16.13
N ARG A 215 15.42 -12.52 17.44
CA ARG A 215 14.63 -11.81 18.46
C ARG A 215 14.86 -10.31 18.41
N HIS A 216 16.08 -9.89 18.10
CA HIS A 216 16.42 -8.48 17.89
C HIS A 216 15.73 -7.89 16.66
N LEU A 217 15.80 -8.58 15.51
CA LEU A 217 15.14 -8.17 14.28
C LEU A 217 13.61 -8.11 14.46
N SER A 218 13.00 -9.10 15.11
CA SER A 218 11.56 -9.13 15.41
C SER A 218 11.13 -7.97 16.32
N LYS A 219 11.90 -7.69 17.39
CA LYS A 219 11.63 -6.56 18.29
C LYS A 219 11.74 -5.20 17.58
N ILE A 220 12.66 -5.10 16.64
CA ILE A 220 12.82 -3.89 15.82
C ILE A 220 11.65 -3.76 14.86
N LEU A 221 11.33 -4.83 14.12
CA LEU A 221 10.28 -4.84 13.12
C LEU A 221 8.94 -4.43 13.74
N SER A 222 8.53 -5.08 14.83
CA SER A 222 7.30 -4.73 15.57
C SER A 222 7.24 -3.27 16.02
N ARG A 223 8.37 -2.68 16.46
CA ARG A 223 8.47 -1.28 16.88
C ARG A 223 8.44 -0.29 15.72
N ILE A 224 8.93 -0.68 14.55
CA ILE A 224 8.89 0.14 13.34
C ILE A 224 7.49 0.06 12.70
N THR A 225 6.90 -1.13 12.68
CA THR A 225 5.58 -1.37 12.07
C THR A 225 4.48 -0.61 12.81
N PHE A 226 4.55 -0.43 14.13
CA PHE A 226 3.53 0.31 14.88
C PHE A 226 3.29 1.74 14.36
N PRO A 227 4.30 2.64 14.35
CA PRO A 227 4.13 3.99 13.83
C PRO A 227 3.86 4.02 12.32
N GLY A 228 4.44 3.08 11.55
CA GLY A 228 4.15 2.97 10.11
C GLY A 228 2.69 2.63 9.83
N ALA A 229 2.15 1.61 10.49
CA ALA A 229 0.77 1.18 10.38
C ALA A 229 -0.22 2.24 10.85
N LEU A 230 0.08 2.91 11.97
CA LEU A 230 -0.70 4.04 12.48
C LEU A 230 -0.74 5.17 11.45
N PHE A 231 0.40 5.53 10.86
CA PHE A 231 0.47 6.57 9.86
C PHE A 231 -0.36 6.24 8.61
N ILE A 232 -0.22 5.02 8.09
CA ILE A 232 -0.99 4.54 6.93
C ILE A 232 -2.50 4.58 7.23
N ALA A 233 -2.91 4.17 8.44
CA ALA A 233 -4.30 4.25 8.87
C ALA A 233 -4.78 5.70 8.94
N VAL A 234 -4.00 6.61 9.56
CA VAL A 234 -4.34 8.03 9.64
C VAL A 234 -4.47 8.64 8.24
N VAL A 235 -3.52 8.39 7.34
CA VAL A 235 -3.56 8.92 5.96
C VAL A 235 -4.76 8.39 5.18
N ALA A 236 -5.12 7.11 5.34
CA ALA A 236 -6.29 6.54 4.69
C ALA A 236 -7.61 7.13 5.22
N LEU A 237 -7.66 7.43 6.52
CA LEU A 237 -8.86 7.96 7.19
C LEU A 237 -9.00 9.49 7.08
N LEU A 238 -7.89 10.21 6.93
CA LEU A 238 -7.87 11.68 6.98
C LEU A 238 -8.81 12.32 5.95
N PRO A 239 -8.88 11.86 4.68
CA PRO A 239 -9.88 12.35 3.75
C PRO A 239 -11.32 12.10 4.17
N ALA A 240 -11.63 10.92 4.71
CA ALA A 240 -12.98 10.58 5.16
C ALA A 240 -13.41 11.45 6.35
N VAL A 241 -12.50 11.69 7.30
CA VAL A 241 -12.74 12.56 8.46
C VAL A 241 -12.87 14.03 8.05
N ALA A 242 -12.00 14.51 7.16
CA ALA A 242 -12.07 15.88 6.65
C ALA A 242 -13.39 16.13 5.91
N LEU A 243 -13.89 15.13 5.16
CA LEU A 243 -15.18 15.21 4.48
C LEU A 243 -16.34 15.31 5.48
N GLY A 244 -16.33 14.50 6.54
CA GLY A 244 -17.38 14.47 7.56
C GLY A 244 -17.44 15.71 8.47
N LEU A 245 -16.31 16.40 8.66
CA LEU A 245 -16.23 17.61 9.51
C LEU A 245 -16.44 18.93 8.75
N VAL A 246 -16.11 18.98 7.45
CA VAL A 246 -16.04 20.24 6.68
C VAL A 246 -17.22 20.44 5.73
N LEU A 247 -17.96 19.39 5.36
CA LEU A 247 -19.05 19.48 4.38
C LEU A 247 -20.43 19.19 5.00
N PRO A 248 -21.50 19.91 4.58
CA PRO A 248 -22.87 19.57 4.92
C PRO A 248 -23.21 18.14 4.46
N ALA A 249 -24.08 17.45 5.18
CA ALA A 249 -24.44 16.02 5.07
C ALA A 249 -25.01 15.52 3.72
N GLY A 250 -24.83 16.24 2.61
CA GLY A 250 -25.33 15.91 1.27
C GLY A 250 -24.28 15.77 0.16
N SER A 251 -23.00 16.14 0.39
CA SER A 251 -21.92 15.99 -0.60
C SER A 251 -20.99 14.79 -0.33
N THR A 252 -21.46 13.84 0.50
CA THR A 252 -20.70 12.70 1.00
C THR A 252 -20.46 11.60 -0.04
N GLY A 253 -21.21 11.58 -1.14
CA GLY A 253 -21.09 10.57 -2.20
C GLY A 253 -20.12 10.89 -3.34
N PHE A 254 -19.65 12.14 -3.47
CA PHE A 254 -19.03 12.62 -4.72
C PHE A 254 -17.56 13.00 -4.61
N PHE A 255 -17.03 13.23 -3.41
CA PHE A 255 -15.59 13.43 -3.25
C PHE A 255 -14.89 12.07 -3.19
N GLY A 256 -14.65 11.49 -4.36
CA GLY A 256 -13.84 10.27 -4.58
C GLY A 256 -12.36 10.43 -4.18
N PHE A 257 -12.02 11.43 -3.37
CA PHE A 257 -10.70 11.68 -2.83
C PHE A 257 -10.38 10.64 -1.75
N SER A 258 -10.11 9.42 -2.19
CA SER A 258 -9.70 8.33 -1.31
C SER A 258 -8.22 8.51 -1.01
N GLY A 259 -7.81 8.70 0.24
CA GLY A 259 -6.38 8.82 0.62
C GLY A 259 -5.52 7.63 0.14
N ILE A 260 -6.20 6.52 -0.17
CA ILE A 260 -5.69 5.32 -0.81
C ILE A 260 -5.10 5.61 -2.19
N SER A 261 -5.76 6.41 -3.03
CA SER A 261 -5.30 6.72 -4.40
C SER A 261 -3.92 7.37 -4.39
N ILE A 262 -3.70 8.31 -3.47
CA ILE A 262 -2.45 9.06 -3.35
C ILE A 262 -1.34 8.16 -2.79
N LEU A 263 -1.67 7.28 -1.85
CA LEU A 263 -0.69 6.35 -1.30
C LEU A 263 -0.23 5.36 -2.37
N ILE A 264 -1.15 4.83 -3.19
CA ILE A 264 -0.82 4.00 -4.37
C ILE A 264 0.06 4.79 -5.34
N ALA A 265 -0.35 6.01 -5.69
CA ALA A 265 0.37 6.88 -6.61
C ALA A 265 1.83 7.11 -6.19
N VAL A 266 2.04 7.53 -4.94
CA VAL A 266 3.38 7.83 -4.42
C VAL A 266 4.21 6.56 -4.24
N GLY A 267 3.61 5.48 -3.71
CA GLY A 267 4.32 4.22 -3.48
C GLY A 267 4.87 3.62 -4.78
N VAL A 268 4.02 3.45 -5.79
CA VAL A 268 4.42 2.90 -7.09
C VAL A 268 5.36 3.87 -7.82
N GLY A 269 5.06 5.17 -7.79
CA GLY A 269 5.91 6.18 -8.44
C GLY A 269 7.34 6.19 -7.89
N LEU A 270 7.52 6.14 -6.57
CA LEU A 270 8.84 6.07 -5.94
C LEU A 270 9.56 4.75 -6.22
N GLU A 271 8.83 3.63 -6.28
CA GLU A 271 9.41 2.32 -6.60
C GLU A 271 9.92 2.27 -8.04
N THR A 272 9.11 2.73 -9.00
CA THR A 272 9.51 2.82 -10.41
C THR A 272 10.71 3.74 -10.58
N MET A 273 10.73 4.92 -9.93
CA MET A 273 11.89 5.82 -9.97
C MET A 273 13.16 5.15 -9.44
N LYS A 274 13.10 4.47 -8.29
CA LYS A 274 14.26 3.77 -7.71
C LYS A 274 14.81 2.68 -8.63
N GLN A 275 13.94 2.00 -9.37
CA GLN A 275 14.37 0.97 -10.32
C GLN A 275 14.98 1.58 -11.58
N ILE A 276 14.43 2.69 -12.09
CA ILE A 276 15.03 3.45 -13.19
C ILE A 276 16.44 3.91 -12.79
N ASP A 277 16.58 4.52 -11.60
CA ASP A 277 17.88 4.97 -11.08
C ASP A 277 18.86 3.80 -10.92
N SER A 278 18.40 2.64 -10.46
CA SER A 278 19.24 1.44 -10.35
C SER A 278 19.75 0.98 -11.72
N GLN A 279 18.93 1.02 -12.77
CA GLN A 279 19.36 0.67 -14.13
C GLN A 279 20.34 1.70 -14.70
N LEU A 280 20.08 2.99 -14.48
CA LEU A 280 20.98 4.08 -14.90
C LEU A 280 22.34 3.99 -14.20
N MET A 281 22.35 3.67 -12.90
CA MET A 281 23.58 3.51 -12.13
C MET A 281 24.40 2.30 -12.61
N MET A 282 23.77 1.20 -13.02
CA MET A 282 24.47 0.08 -13.65
C MET A 282 25.09 0.45 -14.99
N ARG A 283 24.45 1.33 -15.78
CA ARG A 283 24.99 1.82 -17.06
C ARG A 283 26.16 2.78 -16.87
N ASN A 284 26.10 3.60 -15.82
CA ASN A 284 27.15 4.58 -15.47
C ASN A 284 28.26 3.97 -14.59
N TYR A 285 28.28 2.65 -14.38
CA TYR A 285 29.46 1.97 -13.86
C TYR A 285 30.55 2.05 -14.93
N GLU A 286 31.27 3.18 -14.95
CA GLU A 286 32.50 3.27 -15.73
C GLU A 286 33.42 2.17 -15.22
N GLY A 287 33.72 1.22 -16.10
CA GLY A 287 34.68 0.18 -15.82
C GLY A 287 35.96 0.84 -15.35
N PHE A 288 36.49 0.37 -14.22
CA PHE A 288 37.71 0.83 -13.56
C PHE A 288 38.99 0.78 -14.45
N LEU A 289 38.83 0.43 -15.72
CA LEU A 289 39.86 0.37 -16.76
C LEU A 289 39.47 1.33 -17.89
N LYS A 290 39.78 2.61 -17.71
CA LYS A 290 40.17 3.52 -18.79
C LYS A 290 41.55 4.05 -18.46
#